data_AF-A0A177ZSP9-F1
#
_entry.id   AF-A0A177ZSP9-F1
#
_cell.length_a   1.000
_cell.length_b   1.000
_cell.length_c   1.000
_cell.angle_alpha   90.00
_cell.angle_beta   90.00
_cell.angle_gamma   90.00
#
_symmetry.space_group_name_H-M   'P 1'
#
loop_
_entity.id
_entity.type
_entity.pdbx_description
1 polymer ?
#
loop_
_entity_poly.entity_id
_entity_poly.type
_entity_poly.pdbx_seq_one_letter_code
_entity_poly.pdbx_strand_id
1 'polypeptide(L)' 'MKFIEWCGFINCLGSMIANGIIRHNGLSNTPWEHFTFILMFAGAVIAIIAFVIRKFGDE' A
#
# COMPACT_ATOMS: atom_id res chain seq x y z
N MET A 1 -6.26 -14.61 10.15
CA MET A 1 -6.46 -13.58 9.11
C MET A 1 -5.89 -12.19 9.45
N LYS A 2 -5.77 -11.79 10.73
CA LYS A 2 -5.23 -10.46 11.14
C LYS A 2 -3.81 -10.13 10.65
N PHE A 3 -2.96 -11.15 10.41
CA PHE A 3 -1.60 -10.98 9.91
C PHE A 3 -1.55 -10.41 8.48
N ILE A 4 -2.48 -10.80 7.61
CA ILE A 4 -2.52 -10.37 6.20
C ILE A 4 -2.93 -8.89 6.10
N GLU A 5 -3.91 -8.45 6.91
CA GLU A 5 -4.28 -7.02 7.03
C GLU A 5 -3.07 -6.19 7.48
N TRP A 6 -2.33 -6.66 8.48
CA TRP A 6 -1.13 -5.98 8.97
C TRP A 6 -0.02 -5.89 7.92
N CYS A 7 0.21 -6.96 7.15
CA CYS A 7 1.16 -6.93 6.03
C CYS A 7 0.72 -5.94 4.94
N GLY A 8 -0.57 -5.90 4.59
CA GLY A 8 -1.11 -4.93 3.64
C GLY A 8 -0.99 -3.49 4.14
N PHE A 9 -1.26 -3.26 5.42
CA PHE A 9 -1.16 -1.95 6.06
C PHE A 9 0.29 -1.43 6.11
N ILE A 10 1.24 -2.28 6.53
CA ILE A 10 2.67 -1.93 6.55
C ILE A 10 3.17 -1.61 5.13
N ASN A 11 2.77 -2.39 4.13
CA ASN A 11 3.18 -2.15 2.75
C ASN A 11 2.62 -0.82 2.20
N CYS A 12 1.37 -0.49 2.56
CA CYS A 12 0.76 0.77 2.18
C CYS A 12 1.44 1.98 2.84
N LEU A 13 1.73 1.89 4.15
CA LEU A 13 2.46 2.92 4.90
C LEU A 13 3.89 3.10 4.38
N GLY A 14 4.62 2.01 4.15
CA GLY A 14 5.98 2.04 3.62
C GLY A 14 6.04 2.67 2.23
N SER A 15 5.10 2.32 1.35
CA SER A 15 5.00 2.89 0.01
C SER A 15 4.64 4.38 0.03
N MET A 16 3.75 4.80 0.94
CA MET A 16 3.39 6.22 1.12
C MET A 16 4.60 7.04 1.61
N ILE A 17 5.35 6.54 2.59
CA ILE A 17 6.54 7.20 3.12
C ILE A 17 7.63 7.28 2.04
N ALA A 18 7.90 6.18 1.33
CA ALA A 18 8.87 6.15 0.24
C ALA A 18 8.52 7.15 -0.87
N ASN A 19 7.25 7.21 -1.27
CA ASN A 19 6.78 8.16 -2.27
C ASN A 19 6.90 9.62 -1.79
N GLY A 20 6.60 9.88 -0.51
CA GLY A 20 6.81 11.18 0.12
C GLY A 20 8.27 11.64 0.12
N ILE A 21 9.21 10.72 0.41
CA ILE A 21 10.66 10.99 0.40
C ILE A 21 11.16 11.24 -1.03
N ILE A 22 10.71 10.43 -2.01
CA ILE A 22 11.08 10.61 -3.43
C ILE A 22 10.65 12.00 -3.92
N ARG A 23 9.42 12.41 -3.58
CA ARG A 23 8.92 13.75 -3.92
C ARG A 23 9.65 14.86 -3.18
N HIS A 24 9.99 14.66 -1.90
CA HIS A 24 10.75 15.64 -1.13
C HIS A 24 12.16 15.87 -1.71
N ASN A 25 12.80 14.82 -2.22
CA ASN A 25 14.13 14.90 -2.85
C ASN A 25 14.11 15.49 -4.27
N GLY A 26 12.95 15.94 -4.78
CA GLY A 26 12.84 16.52 -6.13
C GLY A 26 13.05 15.52 -7.26
N LEU A 27 12.95 14.21 -6.98
CA LEU A 27 13.04 13.12 -7.96
C LEU A 27 11.69 12.89 -8.67
N SER A 28 10.97 13.97 -8.95
CA SER A 28 9.73 13.95 -9.73
C SER A 28 10.05 13.53 -11.17
N ASN A 29 9.26 12.59 -11.73
CA ASN A 29 9.49 11.90 -13.02
C ASN A 29 10.56 10.79 -13.06
N THR A 30 10.99 10.26 -11.93
CA THR A 30 11.75 8.99 -11.94
C THR A 30 10.82 7.78 -11.98
N PRO A 31 11.21 6.66 -12.61
CA PRO A 31 10.41 5.42 -12.61
C PRO A 31 10.10 4.91 -11.19
N TRP A 32 10.86 5.34 -10.19
CA TRP A 32 10.63 5.07 -8.77
C TRP A 32 9.35 5.70 -8.21
N GLU A 33 8.95 6.89 -8.67
CA GLU A 33 7.67 7.50 -8.27
C GLU A 33 6.50 6.65 -8.77
N HIS A 34 6.54 6.24 -10.04
CA HIS A 34 5.51 5.37 -10.62
C HIS A 34 5.45 4.01 -9.93
N PHE A 35 6.61 3.41 -9.64
CA PHE A 35 6.69 2.11 -8.98
C PHE A 35 6.14 2.15 -7.56
N THR A 36 6.52 3.16 -6.76
CA THR A 36 6.02 3.33 -5.39
C THR A 36 4.53 3.67 -5.37
N PHE A 37 4.02 4.42 -6.35
CA PHE A 37 2.60 4.69 -6.49
C PHE A 37 1.79 3.42 -6.80
N ILE A 38 2.26 2.58 -7.73
CA ILE A 38 1.61 1.30 -8.06
C ILE A 38 1.60 0.36 -6.84
N LEU A 39 2.72 0.28 -6.12
CA LEU A 39 2.82 -0.50 -4.88
C LEU A 39 1.86 -0.02 -3.79
N MET A 40 1.68 1.30 -3.66
CA MET A 40 0.72 1.88 -2.73
C MET A 40 -0.71 1.45 -3.07
N PHE A 41 -1.09 1.48 -4.36
CA PHE A 41 -2.39 1.01 -4.82
C PHE A 41 -2.58 -0.49 -4.60
N ALA A 42 -1.57 -1.30 -4.92
CA ALA A 42 -1.63 -2.75 -4.69
C ALA A 42 -1.80 -3.09 -3.20
N GLY A 43 -1.05 -2.42 -2.32
CA GLY A 43 -1.17 -2.56 -0.87
C GLY A 43 -2.55 -2.18 -0.34
N ALA A 44 -3.11 -1.06 -0.83
CA ALA A 44 -4.45 -0.61 -0.48
C ALA A 44 -5.53 -1.62 -0.91
N VAL A 45 -5.45 -2.14 -2.14
CA VAL A 45 -6.39 -3.15 -2.65
C VAL A 45 -6.35 -4.43 -1.82
N ILE A 46 -5.16 -4.93 -1.48
CA ILE A 46 -5.01 -6.13 -0.63
C ILE A 46 -5.62 -5.90 0.76
N ALA A 47 -5.39 -4.73 1.36
CA ALA A 47 -5.96 -4.38 2.67
C ALA A 47 -7.49 -4.30 2.62
N ILE A 48 -8.05 -3.68 1.56
CA ILE A 48 -9.51 -3.59 1.36
C ILE A 48 -10.11 -4.99 1.16
N ILE A 49 -9.52 -5.83 0.31
CA ILE A 49 -10.00 -7.19 0.07
C ILE A 49 -9.95 -8.01 1.36
N ALA A 50 -8.85 -7.94 2.12
CA ALA A 50 -8.72 -8.63 3.40
C ALA A 50 -9.77 -8.17 4.42
N PHE A 51 -10.06 -6.86 4.47
CA PHE A 51 -11.10 -6.30 5.33
C PHE A 51 -12.51 -6.75 4.91
N VAL A 52 -12.80 -6.76 3.60
CA VAL A 52 -14.08 -7.20 3.04
C VAL A 52 -14.32 -8.68 3.33
N ILE A 53 -13.32 -9.55 3.10
CA ILE A 53 -13.39 -10.98 3.44
C ILE A 53 -13.66 -11.16 4.93
N ARG A 54 -13.01 -10.39 5.81
CA ARG A 54 -13.25 -10.47 7.26
C ARG A 54 -14.65 -9.99 7.68
N LYS A 55 -15.24 -9.06 6.91
CA LYS A 55 -16.55 -8.47 7.23
C LYS A 55 -17.72 -9.31 6.69
N PHE A 56 -17.52 -10.02 5.58
CA PHE A 56 -18.59 -10.73 4.87
C PHE A 56 -18.32 -12.24 4.66
N GLY A 57 -17.14 -12.74 5.03
CA GLY A 57 -16.75 -14.15 4.88
C GLY A 57 -16.72 -14.93 6.19
N ASP A 58 -17.21 -14.35 7.29
CA ASP A 58 -17.36 -14.99 8.61
C ASP A 58 -18.87 -15.23 8.88
N GLU A 59 -19.57 -15.85 7.91
CA GLU A 59 -20.88 -16.51 8.09
C GLU A 59 -20.70 -17.98 8.47
#